data_AF-A0A4Q6C717-F1
#
_entry.id   AF-A0A4Q6C717-F1
#
_cell.length_a   1.000
_cell.length_b   1.000
_cell.length_c   1.000
_cell.angle_alpha   90.00
_cell.angle_beta   90.00
_cell.angle_gamma   90.00
#
_symmetry.space_group_name_H-M   'P 1'
#
loop_
_entity.id
_entity.type
_entity.pdbx_description
1 polymer ?
#
loop_
_entity_poly.entity_id
_entity_poly.type
_entity_poly.pdbx_seq_one_letter_code
_entity_poly.pdbx_strand_id
1 'polypeptide(L)'
;MATAQRTMTAVVQKAVVFSGRNGLDFQELRTSVLRIPEVTVRIRQAQSILDTLDLPKVDLFSVISSDDEHFFRNIKLKSLASAVVQIGLFDRLCKTQRRPEFMVGNSNGESAMMVCAGMQSFEDMVVASQAGDVPAISPNNLLPMSGIFAAPLLAGLSLTEFRAVEATQTETGLIYSMLPESSMEIKKVAQALHQERGVNRFISIGPASALRLADYQDLGTDEVESLDSIELDPMLGWFWKSIRPQTSALA
;
A
#
# COMPACT_ATOMS: atom_id res chain seq x y z
N MET A 1 25.94 -40.61 22.11
CA MET A 1 26.79 -39.55 21.50
C MET A 1 26.52 -39.56 20.01
N ALA A 2 25.96 -38.57 19.33
CA ALA A 2 25.41 -37.28 19.69
C ALA A 2 24.22 -37.05 18.74
N THR A 3 23.06 -36.70 19.29
CA THR A 3 21.85 -36.40 18.53
C THR A 3 22.06 -35.05 17.86
N ALA A 4 22.19 -35.03 16.53
CA ALA A 4 22.28 -33.79 15.78
C ALA A 4 20.93 -33.07 15.83
N GLN A 5 20.78 -32.16 16.80
CA GLN A 5 19.75 -31.14 16.78
C GLN A 5 19.99 -30.25 15.57
N ARG A 6 19.25 -30.52 14.48
CA ARG A 6 18.95 -29.53 13.45
C ARG A 6 18.27 -28.36 14.16
N THR A 7 19.02 -27.30 14.41
CA THR A 7 18.48 -25.96 14.64
C THR A 7 17.72 -25.58 13.39
N MET A 8 16.41 -25.86 13.36
CA MET A 8 15.49 -25.18 12.47
C MET A 8 15.58 -23.70 12.86
N THR A 9 16.29 -22.92 12.07
CA THR A 9 16.11 -21.46 12.06
C THR A 9 14.64 -21.26 11.72
N ALA A 10 13.83 -20.87 12.72
CA ALA A 10 12.44 -20.54 12.49
C ALA A 10 12.43 -19.46 11.41
N VAL A 11 11.89 -19.79 10.24
CA VAL A 11 11.78 -18.84 9.14
C VAL A 11 10.77 -17.82 9.61
N VAL A 12 11.25 -16.64 10.02
CA VAL A 12 10.38 -15.52 10.40
C VAL A 12 9.57 -15.14 9.17
N GLN A 13 8.29 -15.50 9.17
CA GLN A 13 7.38 -15.15 8.09
C GLN A 13 7.11 -13.65 8.11
N LYS A 14 7.16 -13.04 6.93
CA LYS A 14 7.03 -11.60 6.75
C LYS A 14 5.81 -11.30 5.89
N ALA A 15 4.98 -10.37 6.35
CA ALA A 15 3.93 -9.76 5.56
C ALA A 15 4.27 -8.31 5.24
N VAL A 16 3.86 -7.87 4.06
CA VAL A 16 3.84 -6.45 3.70
C VAL A 16 2.41 -5.92 3.86
N VAL A 17 2.27 -4.73 4.44
CA VAL A 17 0.98 -4.09 4.67
C VAL A 17 0.89 -2.78 3.89
N PHE A 18 -0.09 -2.68 3.00
CA PHE A 18 -0.37 -1.49 2.22
C PHE A 18 -1.30 -0.56 2.99
N SER A 19 -0.87 0.68 3.21
CA SER A 19 -1.56 1.67 4.05
C SER A 19 -2.84 2.24 3.42
N GLY A 20 -3.10 1.92 2.15
CA GLY A 20 -4.31 2.36 1.44
C GLY A 20 -4.33 3.88 1.19
N ARG A 21 -5.53 4.45 1.00
CA ARG A 21 -5.69 5.85 0.55
C ARG A 21 -5.14 6.92 1.47
N ASN A 22 -4.99 6.62 2.77
CA ASN A 22 -4.54 7.57 3.79
C ASN A 22 -3.01 7.61 3.96
N GLY A 23 -2.27 6.80 3.20
CA GLY A 23 -0.81 6.68 3.31
C GLY A 23 -0.03 7.97 2.99
N LEU A 24 -0.69 9.00 2.44
CA LEU A 24 -0.10 10.24 1.96
C LEU A 24 -0.74 11.51 2.56
N ASP A 25 -1.38 11.42 3.72
CA ASP A 25 -2.15 12.54 4.28
C ASP A 25 -1.33 13.76 4.67
N PHE A 26 -0.01 13.60 4.90
CA PHE A 26 0.86 14.70 5.33
C PHE A 26 1.74 15.20 4.19
N GLN A 27 1.70 16.51 3.91
CA GLN A 27 2.51 17.15 2.85
C GLN A 27 4.02 16.86 2.96
N GLU A 28 4.58 16.85 4.16
CA GLU A 28 6.00 16.57 4.40
C GLU A 28 6.38 15.15 3.95
N LEU A 29 5.50 14.17 4.19
CA LEU A 29 5.68 12.81 3.71
C LEU A 29 5.59 12.76 2.19
N ARG A 30 4.58 13.42 1.60
CA ARG A 30 4.37 13.48 0.15
C ARG A 30 5.58 14.07 -0.58
N THR A 31 6.08 15.20 -0.11
CA THR A 31 7.26 15.84 -0.71
C THR A 31 8.53 15.02 -0.52
N SER A 32 8.65 14.28 0.59
CA SER A 32 9.80 13.40 0.84
C SER A 32 9.81 12.16 -0.04
N VAL A 33 8.66 11.50 -0.25
CA VAL A 33 8.57 10.28 -1.10
C VAL A 33 8.85 10.57 -2.56
N LEU A 34 8.60 11.80 -3.04
CA LEU A 34 8.91 12.21 -4.41
C LEU A 34 10.41 12.17 -4.73
N ARG A 35 11.29 12.13 -3.72
CA ARG A 35 12.75 12.02 -3.90
C ARG A 35 13.21 10.58 -4.14
N ILE A 36 12.33 9.59 -3.92
CA ILE A 36 12.65 8.17 -4.13
C ILE A 36 12.48 7.86 -5.62
N PRO A 37 13.54 7.43 -6.34
CA PRO A 37 13.49 7.27 -7.80
C PRO A 37 12.39 6.33 -8.28
N GLU A 38 12.19 5.20 -7.59
CA GLU A 38 11.16 4.21 -7.92
C GLU A 38 9.75 4.80 -7.83
N VAL A 39 9.51 5.68 -6.85
CA VAL A 39 8.25 6.42 -6.71
C VAL A 39 8.08 7.40 -7.88
N THR A 40 9.11 8.19 -8.20
CA THR A 40 9.05 9.13 -9.33
C THR A 40 8.81 8.41 -10.67
N VAL A 41 9.43 7.25 -10.88
CA VAL A 41 9.24 6.44 -12.09
C VAL A 41 7.79 5.98 -12.20
N ARG A 42 7.19 5.44 -11.13
CA ARG A 42 5.78 5.02 -11.14
C ARG A 42 4.82 6.17 -11.36
N ILE A 43 5.09 7.34 -10.77
CA ILE A 43 4.29 8.56 -11.02
C ILE A 43 4.33 8.95 -12.50
N ARG A 44 5.52 8.95 -13.12
CA ARG A 44 5.66 9.27 -14.56
C ARG A 44 4.98 8.24 -15.45
N GLN A 45 5.04 6.96 -15.09
CA GLN A 45 4.32 5.90 -15.82
C GLN A 45 2.80 6.11 -15.74
N ALA A 46 2.28 6.35 -14.54
CA ALA A 46 0.86 6.67 -14.36
C ALA A 46 0.46 7.93 -15.14
N GLN A 47 1.28 8.98 -15.09
CA GLN A 47 1.05 10.22 -15.84
C GLN A 47 0.98 9.95 -17.34
N SER A 48 1.92 9.17 -17.88
CA SER A 48 1.92 8.81 -19.31
C SER A 48 0.67 8.05 -19.71
N ILE A 49 0.14 7.17 -18.85
CA ILE A 49 -1.12 6.46 -19.11
C ILE A 49 -2.29 7.45 -19.08
N LEU A 50 -2.38 8.31 -18.05
CA LEU A 50 -3.43 9.33 -17.97
C LEU A 50 -3.42 10.30 -19.15
N ASP A 51 -2.23 10.68 -19.64
CA ASP A 51 -2.07 11.57 -20.80
C ASP A 51 -2.58 10.94 -22.10
N THR A 52 -2.69 9.60 -22.17
CA THR A 52 -3.32 8.91 -23.31
C THR A 52 -4.84 8.90 -23.24
N LEU A 53 -5.41 9.15 -22.07
CA LEU A 53 -6.85 9.23 -21.88
C LEU A 53 -7.33 10.62 -22.27
N ASP A 54 -8.49 10.72 -22.94
CA ASP A 54 -9.11 12.00 -23.32
C ASP A 54 -9.82 12.66 -22.13
N LEU A 55 -9.07 12.84 -21.04
CA LEU A 55 -9.53 13.36 -19.76
C LEU A 55 -8.95 14.75 -19.53
N PRO A 56 -9.53 15.56 -18.61
CA PRO A 56 -8.93 16.83 -18.23
C PRO A 56 -7.48 16.62 -17.81
N LYS A 57 -6.57 17.45 -18.35
CA LYS A 57 -5.14 17.33 -18.03
C LYS A 57 -4.92 17.50 -16.54
N VAL A 58 -4.49 16.43 -15.89
CA VAL A 58 -4.11 16.40 -14.49
C VAL A 58 -2.62 16.13 -14.41
N ASP A 59 -1.90 16.88 -13.59
CA ASP A 59 -0.50 16.62 -13.27
C ASP A 59 -0.41 15.94 -11.89
N LEU A 60 -0.17 14.62 -11.90
CA LEU A 60 -0.01 13.81 -10.69
C LEU A 60 1.14 14.30 -9.81
N PHE A 61 2.23 14.76 -10.41
CA PHE A 61 3.39 15.24 -9.65
C PHE A 61 3.03 16.52 -8.91
N SER A 62 2.39 17.47 -9.61
CA SER A 62 1.90 18.71 -9.01
C SER A 62 0.92 18.43 -7.87
N VAL A 63 0.01 17.47 -8.05
CA VAL A 63 -0.99 17.11 -7.03
C VAL A 63 -0.34 16.50 -5.78
N ILE A 64 0.62 15.59 -5.95
CA ILE A 64 1.32 15.01 -4.80
C ILE A 64 2.10 16.08 -4.05
N SER A 65 2.70 17.04 -4.77
CA SER A 65 3.47 18.14 -4.16
C SER A 65 2.64 19.31 -3.62
N SER A 66 1.33 19.33 -3.85
CA SER A 66 0.45 20.44 -3.43
C SER A 66 0.32 20.50 -1.91
N ASP A 67 -0.23 21.59 -1.40
CA ASP A 67 -0.67 21.66 -0.01
C ASP A 67 -1.78 20.62 0.31
N ASP A 68 -2.08 20.48 1.59
CA ASP A 68 -3.06 19.51 2.08
C ASP A 68 -4.48 19.84 1.60
N GLU A 69 -4.86 21.13 1.57
CA GLU A 69 -6.19 21.55 1.11
C GLU A 69 -6.46 21.16 -0.34
N HIS A 70 -5.52 21.45 -1.25
CA HIS A 70 -5.65 21.05 -2.66
C HIS A 70 -5.62 19.53 -2.83
N PHE A 71 -4.82 18.84 -2.04
CA PHE A 71 -4.69 17.38 -2.12
C PHE A 71 -5.97 16.65 -1.68
N PHE A 72 -6.59 17.11 -0.60
CA PHE A 72 -7.82 16.50 -0.09
C PHE A 72 -9.06 16.84 -0.93
N ARG A 73 -9.01 17.91 -1.73
CA ARG A 73 -10.13 18.33 -2.58
C ARG A 73 -10.54 17.29 -3.62
N ASN A 74 -9.61 16.47 -4.12
CA ASN A 74 -9.90 15.41 -5.08
C ASN A 74 -9.56 14.03 -4.49
N ILE A 75 -10.53 13.45 -3.79
CA ILE A 75 -10.40 12.13 -3.13
C ILE A 75 -10.05 11.02 -4.13
N LYS A 76 -10.58 11.09 -5.36
CA LYS A 76 -10.32 10.08 -6.41
C LYS A 76 -8.86 10.12 -6.85
N LEU A 77 -8.35 11.33 -7.10
CA LEU A 77 -6.97 11.55 -7.49
C LEU A 77 -6.00 11.23 -6.35
N LYS A 78 -6.37 11.56 -5.10
CA LYS A 78 -5.65 11.14 -3.89
C LYS A 78 -5.54 9.62 -3.81
N SER A 79 -6.63 8.88 -4.07
CA SER A 79 -6.63 7.41 -4.04
C SER A 79 -5.61 6.83 -5.02
N LEU A 80 -5.64 7.32 -6.28
CA LEU A 80 -4.68 6.92 -7.31
C LEU A 80 -3.24 7.29 -6.92
N ALA A 81 -3.00 8.52 -6.48
CA ALA A 81 -1.69 8.97 -6.06
C ALA A 81 -1.12 8.11 -4.92
N SER A 82 -1.94 7.80 -3.91
CA SER A 82 -1.58 6.91 -2.81
C SER A 82 -1.22 5.50 -3.28
N ALA A 83 -1.98 4.93 -4.23
CA ALA A 83 -1.69 3.62 -4.78
C ALA A 83 -0.39 3.60 -5.59
N VAL A 84 -0.19 4.58 -6.48
CA VAL A 84 1.01 4.71 -7.32
C VAL A 84 2.27 4.88 -6.47
N VAL A 85 2.23 5.71 -5.43
CA VAL A 85 3.37 5.87 -4.51
C VAL A 85 3.65 4.59 -3.75
N GLN A 86 2.62 3.89 -3.25
CA GLN A 86 2.81 2.61 -2.55
C GLN A 86 3.44 1.55 -3.45
N ILE A 87 3.07 1.47 -4.73
CA ILE A 87 3.71 0.58 -5.70
C ILE A 87 5.19 0.94 -5.89
N GLY A 88 5.52 2.23 -5.99
CA GLY A 88 6.91 2.67 -6.08
C GLY A 88 7.75 2.36 -4.83
N LEU A 89 7.17 2.50 -3.64
CA LEU A 89 7.80 2.09 -2.38
C LEU A 89 7.99 0.57 -2.30
N PHE A 90 7.03 -0.19 -2.81
CA PHE A 90 7.13 -1.65 -2.89
C PHE A 90 8.22 -2.11 -3.87
N ASP A 91 8.35 -1.46 -5.03
CA ASP A 91 9.45 -1.73 -5.97
C ASP A 91 10.80 -1.47 -5.31
N ARG A 92 10.91 -0.38 -4.54
CA ARG A 92 12.12 -0.05 -3.78
C ARG A 92 12.42 -1.14 -2.75
N LEU A 93 11.42 -1.57 -1.98
CA LEU A 93 11.56 -2.65 -1.01
C LEU A 93 12.04 -3.94 -1.68
N CYS A 94 11.48 -4.31 -2.84
CA CYS A 94 11.86 -5.53 -3.55
C CYS A 94 13.28 -5.49 -4.13
N LYS A 95 13.89 -4.32 -4.29
CA LYS A 95 15.31 -4.20 -4.68
C LYS A 95 16.26 -4.43 -3.52
N THR A 96 15.85 -4.09 -2.30
CA THR A 96 16.71 -4.17 -1.11
C THR A 96 16.44 -5.42 -0.26
N GLN A 97 15.23 -5.98 -0.36
CA GLN A 97 14.75 -7.11 0.42
C GLN A 97 14.18 -8.20 -0.50
N ARG A 98 14.15 -9.44 0.00
CA ARG A 98 13.43 -10.54 -0.67
C ARG A 98 11.93 -10.19 -0.73
N ARG A 99 11.29 -10.51 -1.85
CA ARG A 99 9.85 -10.35 -2.05
C ARG A 99 9.07 -11.06 -0.92
N PRO A 100 8.06 -10.42 -0.31
CA PRO A 100 7.34 -10.98 0.83
C PRO A 100 6.46 -12.16 0.41
N GLU A 101 6.28 -13.09 1.35
CA GLU A 101 5.40 -14.26 1.19
C GLU A 101 3.93 -13.88 1.39
N PHE A 102 3.65 -12.89 2.23
CA PHE A 102 2.30 -12.41 2.48
C PHE A 102 2.19 -10.92 2.15
N MET A 103 1.04 -10.50 1.64
CA MET A 103 0.69 -9.08 1.55
C MET A 103 -0.72 -8.83 2.06
N VAL A 104 -0.95 -7.67 2.65
CA VAL A 104 -2.25 -7.21 3.14
C VAL A 104 -2.51 -5.84 2.58
N GLY A 105 -3.70 -5.60 2.05
CA GLY A 105 -4.07 -4.32 1.47
C GLY A 105 -5.54 -4.27 1.07
N ASN A 106 -5.95 -3.15 0.50
CA ASN A 106 -7.30 -3.01 -0.03
C ASN A 106 -7.53 -4.00 -1.17
N SER A 107 -8.70 -4.62 -1.23
CA SER A 107 -9.10 -5.51 -2.34
C SER A 107 -9.99 -4.83 -3.37
N ASN A 108 -10.30 -3.55 -3.19
CA ASN A 108 -11.18 -2.77 -4.06
C ASN A 108 -10.59 -1.40 -4.45
N GLY A 109 -11.08 -0.85 -5.56
CA GLY A 109 -10.64 0.44 -6.12
C GLY A 109 -9.20 0.40 -6.64
N GLU A 110 -8.46 1.49 -6.43
CA GLU A 110 -7.02 1.56 -6.72
C GLU A 110 -6.23 0.78 -5.65
N SER A 111 -6.04 -0.53 -5.88
CA SER A 111 -5.28 -1.38 -4.96
C SER A 111 -3.84 -1.56 -5.40
N ALA A 112 -2.92 -0.97 -4.62
CA ALA A 112 -1.48 -1.23 -4.76
C ALA A 112 -1.15 -2.71 -4.53
N MET A 113 -1.86 -3.38 -3.61
CA MET A 113 -1.64 -4.81 -3.32
C MET A 113 -1.94 -5.68 -4.53
N MET A 114 -3.08 -5.47 -5.21
CA MET A 114 -3.47 -6.29 -6.37
C MET A 114 -2.47 -6.16 -7.51
N VAL A 115 -1.93 -4.96 -7.72
CA VAL A 115 -0.86 -4.72 -8.71
C VAL A 115 0.44 -5.39 -8.28
N CYS A 116 0.86 -5.24 -7.03
CA CYS A 116 2.09 -5.84 -6.52
C CYS A 116 2.02 -7.38 -6.44
N ALA A 117 0.83 -7.94 -6.29
CA ALA A 117 0.56 -9.38 -6.35
C ALA A 117 0.50 -9.93 -7.79
N GLY A 118 0.43 -9.05 -8.80
CA GLY A 118 0.27 -9.44 -10.21
C GLY A 118 -1.14 -9.89 -10.59
N MET A 119 -2.13 -9.63 -9.75
CA MET A 119 -3.54 -9.97 -10.00
C MET A 119 -4.26 -8.90 -10.83
N GLN A 120 -3.72 -7.69 -10.88
CA GLN A 120 -4.18 -6.57 -11.71
C GLN A 120 -2.95 -5.94 -12.38
N SER A 121 -3.05 -5.56 -13.66
CA SER A 121 -1.95 -4.82 -14.28
C SER A 121 -1.91 -3.37 -13.77
N PHE A 122 -0.72 -2.77 -13.76
CA PHE A 122 -0.59 -1.36 -13.37
C PHE A 122 -1.40 -0.43 -14.29
N GLU A 123 -1.40 -0.75 -15.59
CA GLU A 123 -2.16 0.00 -16.59
C GLU A 123 -3.67 -0.09 -16.33
N ASP A 124 -4.19 -1.30 -16.12
CA ASP A 124 -5.61 -1.50 -15.81
C ASP A 124 -6.02 -0.74 -14.55
N MET A 125 -5.17 -0.71 -13.52
CA MET A 125 -5.45 0.06 -12.30
C MET A 125 -5.54 1.57 -12.57
N VAL A 126 -4.63 2.13 -13.38
CA VAL A 126 -4.63 3.56 -13.71
C VAL A 126 -5.81 3.92 -14.62
N VAL A 127 -6.12 3.08 -15.62
CA VAL A 127 -7.24 3.28 -16.55
C VAL A 127 -8.59 3.12 -15.84
N ALA A 128 -8.73 2.13 -14.95
CA ALA A 128 -9.95 1.92 -14.17
C ALA A 128 -10.11 2.93 -13.03
N SER A 129 -9.07 3.73 -12.73
CA SER A 129 -9.16 4.76 -11.70
C SER A 129 -10.15 5.84 -12.10
N GLN A 130 -10.99 6.24 -11.15
CA GLN A 130 -11.91 7.35 -11.36
C GLN A 130 -11.21 8.71 -11.28
N ALA A 131 -9.87 8.76 -11.21
CA ALA A 131 -9.10 10.00 -11.07
C ALA A 131 -9.39 11.05 -12.16
N GLY A 132 -9.77 10.62 -13.37
CA GLY A 132 -10.18 11.52 -14.45
C GLY A 132 -11.67 11.89 -14.49
N ASP A 133 -12.51 11.27 -13.66
CA ASP A 133 -13.87 11.78 -13.36
C ASP A 133 -13.74 12.99 -12.43
N VAL A 134 -13.26 14.10 -12.97
CA VAL A 134 -13.39 15.42 -12.35
C VAL A 134 -14.89 15.72 -12.28
N PRO A 135 -15.47 16.05 -11.11
CA PRO A 135 -16.91 16.14 -10.98
C PRO A 135 -17.46 17.33 -11.77
N ALA A 136 -17.94 17.09 -12.99
CA ALA A 136 -19.17 17.70 -13.42
C ALA A 136 -20.27 16.98 -12.63
N ILE A 137 -21.00 17.71 -11.80
CA ILE A 137 -22.18 17.20 -11.09
C ILE A 137 -23.13 16.62 -12.15
N SER A 138 -23.16 15.31 -12.29
CA SER A 138 -24.12 14.59 -13.14
C SER A 138 -24.52 13.32 -12.41
N PRO A 139 -25.72 13.28 -11.81
CA PRO A 139 -26.15 12.19 -10.93
C PRO A 139 -26.49 10.88 -11.65
N ASN A 140 -26.13 10.71 -12.93
CA ASN A 140 -26.71 9.68 -13.79
C ASN A 140 -25.76 8.75 -14.55
N ASN A 141 -24.43 8.82 -14.36
CA ASN A 141 -23.54 7.86 -15.02
C ASN A 141 -23.20 6.68 -14.10
N LEU A 142 -24.17 5.76 -14.00
CA LEU A 142 -23.93 4.38 -13.61
C LEU A 142 -23.28 3.66 -14.79
N LEU A 143 -21.95 3.68 -14.88
CA LEU A 143 -21.26 2.70 -15.72
C LEU A 143 -21.32 1.32 -15.05
N PRO A 144 -21.62 0.25 -15.79
CA PRO A 144 -21.70 -1.09 -15.24
C PRO A 144 -20.29 -1.56 -14.86
N MET A 145 -20.04 -1.66 -13.55
CA MET A 145 -18.87 -2.34 -12.97
C MET A 145 -18.84 -3.78 -13.46
N SER A 146 -18.03 -4.02 -14.49
CA SER A 146 -17.72 -5.35 -15.01
C SER A 146 -16.39 -5.79 -14.39
N GLY A 147 -16.43 -6.43 -13.23
CA GLY A 147 -15.22 -6.94 -12.57
C GLY A 147 -15.42 -7.45 -11.15
N ILE A 148 -15.90 -8.69 -11.03
CA ILE A 148 -15.75 -9.73 -9.98
C ILE A 148 -15.90 -9.38 -8.46
N PHE A 149 -15.79 -8.13 -8.00
CA PHE A 149 -16.03 -7.77 -6.60
C PHE A 149 -16.81 -6.45 -6.50
N ALA A 150 -18.14 -6.55 -6.46
CA ALA A 150 -19.01 -5.43 -6.14
C ALA A 150 -18.87 -5.10 -4.65
N ALA A 151 -18.11 -4.04 -4.33
CA ALA A 151 -18.00 -3.55 -2.97
C ALA A 151 -19.37 -3.05 -2.47
N PRO A 152 -19.73 -3.27 -1.20
CA PRO A 152 -20.97 -2.74 -0.64
C PRO A 152 -20.91 -1.21 -0.63
N LEU A 153 -21.85 -0.59 -1.34
CA LEU A 153 -22.05 0.86 -1.38
C LEU A 153 -22.91 1.27 -0.19
N LEU A 154 -22.35 2.05 0.74
CA LEU A 154 -23.14 2.77 1.75
C LEU A 154 -23.01 4.26 1.47
N ALA A 155 -24.13 4.92 1.16
CA ALA A 155 -24.20 6.35 0.81
C ALA A 155 -23.32 6.77 -0.40
N GLY A 156 -23.10 5.88 -1.38
CA GLY A 156 -22.32 6.19 -2.59
C GLY A 156 -20.80 6.14 -2.42
N LEU A 157 -20.31 5.74 -1.24
CA LEU A 157 -18.88 5.50 -0.98
C LEU A 157 -18.63 3.98 -0.92
N SER A 158 -17.68 3.50 -1.72
CA SER A 158 -17.18 2.12 -1.63
C SER A 158 -16.47 1.95 -0.28
N LEU A 159 -16.97 1.03 0.55
CA LEU A 159 -16.30 0.69 1.80
C LEU A 159 -15.00 -0.04 1.50
N THR A 160 -13.88 0.42 2.06
CA THR A 160 -12.58 -0.24 1.86
C THR A 160 -12.60 -1.61 2.53
N GLU A 161 -12.46 -2.65 1.71
CA GLU A 161 -12.31 -4.02 2.18
C GLU A 161 -10.82 -4.37 2.10
N PHE A 162 -10.27 -4.92 3.17
CA PHE A 162 -8.91 -5.41 3.24
C PHE A 162 -8.91 -6.93 3.11
N ARG A 163 -7.92 -7.43 2.37
CA ARG A 163 -7.67 -8.87 2.21
C ARG A 163 -6.18 -9.14 2.29
N ALA A 164 -5.86 -10.41 2.51
CA ALA A 164 -4.51 -10.91 2.44
C ALA A 164 -4.30 -11.77 1.18
N VAL A 165 -3.06 -11.75 0.68
CA VAL A 165 -2.58 -12.65 -0.36
C VAL A 165 -1.38 -13.43 0.14
N GLU A 166 -1.27 -14.67 -0.31
CA GLU A 166 -0.18 -15.59 0.01
C GLU A 166 0.56 -15.97 -1.28
N ALA A 167 1.89 -15.96 -1.21
CA ALA A 167 2.76 -16.34 -2.31
C ALA A 167 3.01 -17.84 -2.30
N THR A 168 2.65 -18.52 -3.38
CA THR A 168 3.01 -19.91 -3.62
C THR A 168 4.17 -19.97 -4.59
N GLN A 169 5.26 -20.63 -4.19
CA GLN A 169 6.40 -20.88 -5.06
C GLN A 169 6.03 -21.96 -6.08
N THR A 170 6.05 -21.60 -7.37
CA THR A 170 5.88 -22.53 -8.48
C THR A 170 7.18 -22.65 -9.28
N GLU A 171 7.24 -23.62 -10.19
CA GLU A 171 8.37 -23.82 -11.10
C GLU A 171 8.65 -22.59 -12.00
N THR A 172 7.63 -21.76 -12.23
CA THR A 172 7.69 -20.57 -13.09
C THR A 172 7.94 -19.26 -12.34
N GLY A 173 7.91 -19.29 -11.00
CA GLY A 173 8.05 -18.12 -10.15
C GLY A 173 7.08 -18.10 -8.97
N LEU A 174 6.99 -16.94 -8.30
CA LEU A 174 6.06 -16.69 -7.20
C LEU A 174 4.69 -16.27 -7.76
N ILE A 175 3.65 -17.03 -7.43
CA ILE A 175 2.25 -16.71 -7.78
C ILE A 175 1.52 -16.37 -6.50
N TYR A 176 0.78 -15.26 -6.48
CA TYR A 176 -0.04 -14.86 -5.33
C TYR A 176 -1.47 -15.37 -5.48
N SER A 177 -2.04 -15.86 -4.38
CA SER A 177 -3.46 -16.25 -4.27
C SER A 177 -4.14 -15.51 -3.14
N MET A 178 -5.40 -15.12 -3.34
CA MET A 178 -6.22 -14.44 -2.32
C MET A 178 -6.56 -15.42 -1.19
N LEU A 179 -6.36 -14.99 0.04
CA LEU A 179 -6.86 -15.69 1.22
C LEU A 179 -8.36 -15.41 1.40
N PRO A 180 -9.11 -16.35 2.01
CA PRO A 180 -10.55 -16.21 2.21
C PRO A 180 -10.90 -15.13 3.24
N GLU A 181 -9.95 -14.78 4.09
CA GLU A 181 -10.11 -13.75 5.12
C GLU A 181 -10.26 -12.37 4.48
N SER A 182 -11.37 -11.71 4.80
CA SER A 182 -11.56 -10.31 4.49
C SER A 182 -12.13 -9.55 5.68
N SER A 183 -11.74 -8.28 5.81
CA SER A 183 -12.25 -7.42 6.86
C SER A 183 -12.25 -5.96 6.43
N MET A 184 -13.10 -5.16 7.07
CA MET A 184 -13.06 -3.69 6.92
C MET A 184 -11.93 -3.06 7.73
N GLU A 185 -11.36 -3.81 8.66
CA GLU A 185 -10.26 -3.37 9.51
C GLU A 185 -9.00 -4.17 9.15
N ILE A 186 -7.96 -3.46 8.71
CA ILE A 186 -6.67 -4.06 8.38
C ILE A 186 -6.06 -4.83 9.57
N LYS A 187 -6.34 -4.40 10.80
CA LYS A 187 -5.94 -5.07 12.05
C LYS A 187 -6.44 -6.51 12.13
N LYS A 188 -7.70 -6.76 11.78
CA LYS A 188 -8.31 -8.10 11.86
C LYS A 188 -7.66 -9.06 10.86
N VAL A 189 -7.34 -8.57 9.67
CA VAL A 189 -6.62 -9.36 8.65
C VAL A 189 -5.18 -9.64 9.09
N ALA A 190 -4.48 -8.65 9.65
CA ALA A 190 -3.13 -8.86 10.18
C ALA A 190 -3.12 -9.84 11.37
N GLN A 191 -4.12 -9.75 12.26
CA GLN A 191 -4.28 -10.68 13.38
C GLN A 191 -4.52 -12.11 12.91
N ALA A 192 -5.40 -12.29 11.92
CA ALA A 192 -5.69 -13.61 11.36
C ALA A 192 -4.45 -14.21 10.68
N LEU A 193 -3.67 -13.43 9.93
CA LEU A 193 -2.37 -13.86 9.40
C LEU A 193 -1.37 -14.27 10.51
N HIS A 194 -1.31 -13.54 11.60
CA HIS A 194 -0.44 -13.90 12.72
C HIS A 194 -0.88 -15.24 13.35
N GLN A 195 -2.17 -15.41 13.60
CA GLN A 195 -2.72 -16.59 14.27
C GLN A 195 -2.75 -17.85 13.37
N GLU A 196 -3.10 -17.70 12.09
CA GLU A 196 -3.30 -18.83 11.17
C GLU A 196 -2.05 -19.21 10.37
N ARG A 197 -1.15 -18.24 10.12
CA ARG A 197 0.04 -18.45 9.29
C ARG A 197 1.36 -18.27 10.07
N GLY A 198 1.32 -17.66 11.26
CA GLY A 198 2.54 -17.44 12.07
C GLY A 198 3.38 -16.28 11.55
N VAL A 199 2.76 -15.29 10.91
CA VAL A 199 3.43 -14.06 10.49
C VAL A 199 3.79 -13.23 11.72
N ASN A 200 5.08 -13.05 11.97
CA ASN A 200 5.58 -12.32 13.14
C ASN A 200 6.21 -10.98 12.78
N ARG A 201 6.38 -10.69 11.49
CA ARG A 201 6.95 -9.42 11.02
C ARG A 201 6.06 -8.77 9.95
N PHE A 202 5.62 -7.55 10.22
CA PHE A 202 4.83 -6.75 9.30
C PHE A 202 5.66 -5.55 8.82
N ILE A 203 5.70 -5.35 7.49
CA ILE A 203 6.42 -4.26 6.86
C ILE A 203 5.41 -3.32 6.21
N SER A 204 5.27 -2.11 6.74
CA SER A 204 4.35 -1.11 6.21
C SER A 204 4.89 -0.46 4.94
N ILE A 205 4.04 -0.42 3.92
CA ILE A 205 4.22 0.30 2.66
C ILE A 205 3.32 1.52 2.69
N GLY A 206 3.96 2.68 2.73
CA GLY A 206 3.31 3.98 2.88
C GLY A 206 3.85 4.73 4.10
N PRO A 207 4.21 6.02 3.97
CA PRO A 207 4.85 6.77 5.04
C PRO A 207 3.91 7.14 6.20
N ALA A 208 2.60 7.12 6.01
CA ALA A 208 1.61 7.16 7.09
C ALA A 208 1.04 5.75 7.28
N SER A 209 1.74 4.92 8.06
CA SER A 209 1.33 3.53 8.31
C SER A 209 -0.12 3.48 8.80
N ALA A 210 -0.95 2.65 8.14
CA ALA A 210 -2.33 2.38 8.57
C ALA A 210 -2.39 1.60 9.91
N LEU A 211 -1.27 0.99 10.31
CA LEU A 211 -1.12 0.28 11.57
C LEU A 211 0.00 0.95 12.39
N ARG A 212 -0.33 1.49 13.55
CA ARG A 212 0.67 2.00 14.49
C ARG A 212 1.31 0.83 15.23
N LEU A 213 2.55 1.00 15.68
CA LEU A 213 3.25 0.00 16.49
C LEU A 213 2.42 -0.45 17.71
N ALA A 214 1.70 0.49 18.33
CA ALA A 214 0.78 0.23 19.44
C ALA A 214 -0.38 -0.70 19.06
N ASP A 215 -0.82 -0.70 17.80
CA ASP A 215 -1.91 -1.54 17.33
C ASP A 215 -1.53 -3.03 17.24
N TYR A 216 -0.22 -3.34 17.20
CA TYR A 216 0.28 -4.71 17.25
C TYR A 216 0.53 -5.20 18.69
N GLN A 217 0.76 -4.29 19.64
CA GLN A 217 0.95 -4.65 21.05
C GLN A 217 -0.36 -5.16 21.68
N ASP A 218 -1.51 -4.68 21.20
CA ASP A 218 -2.83 -5.17 21.58
C ASP A 218 -3.14 -6.59 21.04
N LEU A 219 -2.28 -7.18 20.19
CA LEU A 219 -2.42 -8.56 19.72
C LEU A 219 -2.05 -9.61 20.78
N GLY A 220 -1.54 -9.17 21.95
CA GLY A 220 -1.28 -10.04 23.09
C GLY A 220 -0.07 -10.95 22.92
N THR A 221 0.81 -10.67 21.96
CA THR A 221 2.03 -11.42 21.71
C THR A 221 3.24 -10.47 21.64
N ASP A 222 4.19 -10.65 22.55
CA ASP A 222 5.45 -9.88 22.64
C ASP A 222 6.39 -10.09 21.42
N GLU A 223 5.97 -10.86 20.42
CA GLU A 223 6.80 -11.32 19.29
C GLU A 223 6.49 -10.66 17.94
N VAL A 224 5.56 -9.70 17.87
CA VAL A 224 5.20 -9.05 16.60
C VAL A 224 6.08 -7.82 16.35
N GLU A 225 6.89 -7.87 15.29
CA GLU A 225 7.68 -6.74 14.82
C GLU A 225 6.95 -5.98 13.70
N SER A 226 6.83 -4.67 13.84
CA SER A 226 6.31 -3.78 12.79
C SER A 226 7.39 -2.78 12.38
N LEU A 227 7.66 -2.72 11.08
CA LEU A 227 8.73 -1.92 10.48
C LEU A 227 8.19 -1.12 9.30
N ASP A 228 8.76 0.04 9.04
CA ASP A 228 8.49 0.77 7.80
C ASP A 228 9.45 0.35 6.68
N SER A 229 8.92 0.16 5.48
CA SER A 229 9.72 -0.14 4.27
C SER A 229 10.86 0.86 4.04
N ILE A 230 10.66 2.11 4.45
CA ILE A 230 11.64 3.19 4.34
C ILE A 230 12.76 3.04 5.39
N GLU A 231 12.45 2.55 6.61
CA GLU A 231 13.46 2.32 7.66
C GLU A 231 14.38 1.13 7.33
N LEU A 232 13.84 0.14 6.61
CA LEU A 232 14.59 -1.03 6.16
C LEU A 232 15.61 -0.72 5.06
N ASP A 233 15.52 0.46 4.44
CA ASP A 233 16.40 0.84 3.35
C ASP A 233 17.59 1.69 3.84
N PRO A 234 18.83 1.18 3.76
CA PRO A 234 20.00 1.90 4.24
C PRO A 234 20.24 3.22 3.49
N MET A 235 19.74 3.37 2.26
CA MET A 235 19.86 4.60 1.47
C MET A 235 18.78 5.63 1.79
N LEU A 236 17.73 5.25 2.53
CA LEU A 236 16.63 6.14 2.91
C LEU A 236 16.67 6.56 4.39
N GLY A 237 17.77 6.30 5.09
CA GLY A 237 17.95 6.76 6.48
C GLY A 237 17.89 8.29 6.68
N TRP A 238 17.92 9.07 5.59
CA TRP A 238 17.67 10.52 5.62
C TRP A 238 16.18 10.88 5.73
N PHE A 239 15.26 9.99 5.32
CA PHE A 239 13.83 10.27 5.18
C PHE A 239 13.19 10.74 6.50
N TRP A 240 13.38 9.98 7.58
CA TRP A 240 12.84 10.35 8.89
C TRP A 240 13.59 11.49 9.57
N LYS A 241 14.87 11.69 9.25
CA LYS A 241 15.64 12.84 9.76
C LYS A 241 15.11 14.15 9.22
N SER A 242 14.53 14.16 8.01
CA SER A 242 13.86 15.33 7.44
C SER A 242 12.43 15.55 7.93
N ILE A 243 11.75 14.52 8.44
CA ILE A 243 10.32 14.58 8.83
C ILE A 243 10.14 14.74 10.34
N ARG A 244 11.06 14.25 11.17
CA ARG A 244 11.10 14.58 12.60
C ARG A 244 11.98 15.81 12.78
N PRO A 245 11.43 17.04 12.84
CA PRO A 245 12.21 18.13 13.42
C PRO A 245 12.59 17.72 14.84
N GLN A 246 13.74 18.18 15.32
CA GLN A 246 14.26 17.87 16.66
C GLN A 246 13.22 18.22 17.75
N THR A 247 12.32 17.30 18.07
CA THR A 247 11.40 17.38 19.23
C THR A 247 12.16 17.06 20.51
N SER A 248 13.36 17.62 20.65
CA SER A 248 14.24 17.49 21.81
C SER A 248 14.71 18.86 22.31
N ALA A 249 13.84 19.86 22.21
CA ALA A 249 14.09 21.22 22.71
C ALA A 249 12.97 21.78 23.59
N LEU A 250 12.06 20.95 24.10
CA LEU A 250 11.13 21.31 25.17
C LEU A 250 10.96 20.10 26.11
N ALA A 251 11.91 20.00 27.05
CA ALA A 251 11.74 19.30 28.31
C ALA A 251 11.11 20.26 29.33
#